data_AF-A4J5B0-F1
#
_entry.id   AF-A4J5B0-F1
#
_cell.length_a   1.000
_cell.length_b   1.000
_cell.length_c   1.000
_cell.angle_alpha   90.00
_cell.angle_beta   90.00
_cell.angle_gamma   90.00
#
_symmetry.space_group_name_H-M   'P 1'
#
loop_
_entity.id
_entity.type
_entity.pdbx_description
1 polymer ?
#
loop_
_entity_poly.entity_id
_entity_poly.type
_entity_poly.pdbx_seq_one_letter_code
_entity_poly.pdbx_strand_id
1 'polypeptide(L)'
;MLAHKKDLTTLEEVLGEIESFPEDVRMSVLTWIRNWHWARGAQPGSKILKLCLALMNSQDRQIAEEVSNLLIKISTQDFSELREERMSYALSDRVKDNPAKLQEKMVKLIIDQVKQEIWLGERNLALTRAQVKILLRLSYSPGIFVSPDLLYGAIYGESSGIPGDIKSHIKNIRKALGDSKEKQLYIESGRARGYRLVKGNVNILRA
;
A
#
# COMPACT_ATOMS: atom_id res chain seq x y z
N MET A 1 -31.72 24.15 -25.71
CA MET A 1 -30.25 24.25 -25.94
C MET A 1 -29.61 24.89 -24.72
N LEU A 2 -29.45 24.14 -23.63
CA LEU A 2 -28.93 24.68 -22.37
C LEU A 2 -27.52 24.19 -22.10
N ALA A 3 -26.62 25.17 -22.17
CA ALA A 3 -25.23 25.14 -21.75
C ALA A 3 -25.08 24.65 -20.30
N HIS A 4 -24.61 23.43 -20.15
CA HIS A 4 -23.64 23.06 -19.11
C HIS A 4 -22.78 21.93 -19.67
N LYS A 5 -22.04 22.23 -20.75
CA LYS A 5 -20.87 21.43 -21.12
C LYS A 5 -19.80 21.68 -20.06
N LYS A 6 -19.93 21.01 -18.91
CA LYS A 6 -18.76 20.52 -18.22
C LYS A 6 -18.22 19.48 -19.21
N ASP A 7 -17.13 19.79 -19.90
CA ASP A 7 -16.48 18.83 -20.79
C ASP A 7 -15.94 17.69 -19.91
N LEU A 8 -16.83 16.77 -19.53
CA LEU A 8 -16.51 15.54 -18.84
C LEU A 8 -15.69 14.73 -19.84
N THR A 9 -14.38 14.86 -19.75
CA THR A 9 -13.44 14.25 -20.69
C THR A 9 -12.97 12.89 -20.19
N THR A 10 -13.25 12.57 -18.94
CA THR A 10 -12.73 11.36 -18.29
C THR A 10 -13.84 10.44 -17.80
N LEU A 11 -13.61 9.13 -17.92
CA LEU A 11 -14.51 8.10 -17.41
C LEU A 11 -14.79 8.26 -15.91
N GLU A 12 -13.81 8.74 -15.14
CA GLU A 12 -13.97 8.96 -13.70
C GLU A 12 -15.02 10.03 -13.38
N GLU A 13 -14.99 11.17 -14.06
CA GLU A 13 -15.96 12.25 -13.85
C GLU A 13 -17.36 11.83 -14.31
N VAL A 14 -17.43 11.13 -15.45
CA VAL A 14 -18.69 10.58 -15.97
C VAL A 14 -19.33 9.61 -14.97
N LEU A 15 -18.57 8.64 -14.45
CA LEU A 15 -19.08 7.71 -13.44
C LEU A 15 -19.45 8.42 -12.12
N GLY A 16 -18.73 9.48 -11.76
CA GLY A 16 -19.00 10.24 -10.54
C GLY A 16 -20.32 11.01 -10.57
N GLU A 17 -20.78 11.42 -11.76
CA GLU A 17 -21.95 12.28 -11.92
C GLU A 17 -23.12 11.59 -12.64
N ILE A 18 -22.98 10.32 -13.05
CA ILE A 18 -23.95 9.62 -13.94
C ILE A 18 -25.39 9.58 -13.40
N GLU A 19 -25.57 9.41 -12.10
CA GLU A 19 -26.91 9.39 -11.47
C GLU A 19 -27.56 10.77 -11.45
N SER A 20 -26.77 11.84 -11.56
CA SER A 20 -27.23 13.23 -11.59
C SER A 20 -27.57 13.72 -13.00
N PHE A 21 -27.27 12.93 -14.05
CA PHE A 21 -27.57 13.34 -15.42
C PHE A 21 -29.06 13.22 -15.76
N PRO A 22 -29.59 14.17 -16.56
CA PRO A 22 -30.88 14.02 -17.24
C PRO A 22 -30.94 12.70 -18.04
N GLU A 23 -32.13 12.11 -18.14
CA GLU A 23 -32.33 10.78 -18.74
C GLU A 23 -31.85 10.68 -20.20
N ASP A 24 -32.08 11.72 -21.00
CA ASP A 24 -31.63 11.85 -22.39
C ASP A 24 -30.10 11.87 -22.52
N VAL A 25 -29.43 12.57 -21.62
CA VAL A 25 -27.96 12.62 -21.54
C VAL A 25 -27.41 11.29 -21.02
N ARG A 26 -28.07 10.69 -20.02
CA ARG A 26 -27.67 9.43 -19.40
C ARG A 26 -27.64 8.29 -20.41
N MET A 27 -28.61 8.19 -21.30
CA MET A 27 -28.63 7.17 -22.36
C MET A 27 -27.43 7.28 -23.31
N SER A 28 -27.06 8.51 -23.68
CA SER A 28 -25.89 8.78 -24.51
C SER A 28 -24.59 8.41 -23.79
N VAL A 29 -24.51 8.72 -22.50
CA VAL A 29 -23.39 8.40 -21.62
C VAL A 29 -23.24 6.89 -21.42
N LEU A 30 -24.33 6.17 -21.17
CA LEU A 30 -24.32 4.71 -21.00
C LEU A 30 -23.86 4.02 -22.29
N THR A 31 -24.29 4.51 -23.44
CA THR A 31 -23.80 4.02 -24.75
C THR A 31 -22.30 4.27 -24.93
N TRP A 32 -21.79 5.41 -24.45
CA TRP A 32 -20.36 5.71 -24.46
C TRP A 32 -19.57 4.78 -23.53
N ILE A 33 -20.06 4.53 -22.30
CA ILE A 33 -19.46 3.58 -21.35
C ILE A 33 -19.43 2.17 -21.93
N ARG A 34 -20.54 1.74 -22.55
CA ARG A 34 -20.64 0.42 -23.21
C ARG A 34 -19.54 0.23 -24.25
N ASN A 35 -19.15 1.29 -24.95
CA ASN A 35 -18.10 1.27 -25.99
C ASN A 35 -16.72 1.69 -25.48
N TRP A 36 -16.56 1.89 -24.17
CA TRP A 36 -15.28 2.27 -23.59
C TRP A 36 -14.26 1.14 -23.69
N HIS A 37 -13.03 1.53 -24.04
CA HIS A 37 -11.87 0.65 -24.09
C HIS A 37 -10.68 1.34 -23.41
N TRP A 38 -9.97 0.60 -22.58
CA TRP A 38 -8.72 1.07 -22.00
C TRP A 38 -7.64 1.16 -23.06
N ALA A 39 -6.85 2.24 -23.07
CA ALA A 39 -5.62 2.29 -23.85
C ALA A 39 -4.70 1.14 -23.44
N ARG A 40 -3.90 0.61 -24.38
CA ARG A 40 -2.94 -0.46 -24.08
C ARG A 40 -1.99 0.05 -22.98
N GLY A 41 -1.87 -0.70 -21.88
CA GLY A 41 -1.08 -0.26 -20.74
C GLY A 41 -1.82 0.66 -19.74
N ALA A 42 -3.06 1.06 -19.99
CA ALA A 42 -3.85 1.84 -19.04
C ALA A 42 -4.72 0.91 -18.18
N GLN A 43 -4.48 0.89 -16.87
CA GLN A 43 -5.36 0.22 -15.91
C GLN A 43 -6.30 1.24 -15.26
N PRO A 44 -7.57 0.88 -14.97
CA PRO A 44 -8.46 1.72 -14.18
C PRO A 44 -7.81 2.08 -12.84
N GLY A 45 -7.86 3.36 -12.49
CA GLY A 45 -7.48 3.85 -11.16
C GLY A 45 -8.40 3.30 -10.07
N SER A 46 -7.94 3.32 -8.82
CA SER A 46 -8.72 2.86 -7.66
C SER A 46 -10.01 3.65 -7.45
N LYS A 47 -10.08 4.90 -7.93
CA LYS A 47 -11.27 5.75 -7.86
C LYS A 47 -12.37 5.29 -8.84
N ILE A 48 -12.00 4.96 -10.08
CA ILE A 48 -12.92 4.38 -11.07
C ILE A 48 -13.51 3.06 -10.57
N LEU A 49 -12.70 2.17 -9.99
CA LEU A 49 -13.20 0.90 -9.43
C LEU A 49 -14.18 1.11 -8.28
N LYS A 50 -13.91 2.07 -7.38
CA LYS A 50 -14.82 2.40 -6.28
C LYS A 50 -16.15 2.96 -6.78
N LEU A 51 -16.10 3.82 -7.80
CA LEU A 51 -17.31 4.35 -8.45
C LEU A 51 -18.11 3.22 -9.09
N CYS A 52 -17.48 2.30 -9.83
CA CYS A 52 -18.16 1.14 -10.38
C CYS A 52 -18.83 0.29 -9.29
N LEU A 53 -18.12 -0.03 -8.20
CA LEU A 53 -18.69 -0.82 -7.11
C LEU A 53 -19.86 -0.12 -6.40
N ALA A 54 -19.82 1.22 -6.28
CA ALA A 54 -20.93 1.99 -5.73
C ALA A 54 -22.16 1.93 -6.66
N LEU A 55 -21.94 2.14 -7.96
CA LEU A 55 -23.00 2.15 -8.98
C LEU A 55 -23.60 0.78 -9.28
N MET A 56 -22.94 -0.33 -8.89
CA MET A 56 -23.55 -1.66 -8.94
C MET A 56 -24.83 -1.77 -8.12
N ASN A 57 -24.98 -0.94 -7.09
CA ASN A 57 -26.18 -0.88 -6.26
C ASN A 57 -27.07 0.33 -6.61
N SER A 58 -26.88 0.93 -7.79
CA SER A 58 -27.72 2.03 -8.25
C SER A 58 -29.18 1.58 -8.38
N GLN A 59 -30.11 2.48 -8.11
CA GLN A 59 -31.54 2.24 -8.34
C GLN A 59 -31.87 2.16 -9.84
N ASP A 60 -30.99 2.70 -10.69
CA ASP A 60 -31.10 2.61 -12.14
C ASP A 60 -30.45 1.32 -12.65
N ARG A 61 -31.30 0.40 -13.13
CA ARG A 61 -30.88 -0.92 -13.60
C ARG A 61 -29.93 -0.85 -14.79
N GLN A 62 -30.06 0.16 -15.67
CA GLN A 62 -29.20 0.30 -16.84
C GLN A 62 -27.80 0.75 -16.44
N ILE A 63 -27.70 1.64 -15.44
CA ILE A 63 -26.40 2.03 -14.86
C ILE A 63 -25.69 0.81 -14.27
N ALA A 64 -26.38 0.04 -13.43
CA ALA A 64 -25.81 -1.15 -12.79
C ALA A 64 -25.35 -2.19 -13.82
N GLU A 65 -26.12 -2.39 -14.89
CA GLU A 65 -25.79 -3.33 -15.97
C GLU A 65 -24.55 -2.90 -16.76
N GLU A 66 -24.47 -1.65 -17.20
CA GLU A 66 -23.31 -1.17 -17.97
C GLU A 66 -22.03 -1.13 -17.14
N VAL A 67 -22.15 -0.80 -15.85
CA VAL A 67 -21.03 -0.82 -14.91
C VAL A 67 -20.55 -2.27 -14.68
N SER A 68 -21.47 -3.23 -14.58
CA SER A 68 -21.12 -4.66 -14.51
C SER A 68 -20.38 -5.12 -15.76
N ASN A 69 -20.86 -4.74 -16.95
CA ASN A 69 -20.20 -5.04 -18.22
C ASN A 69 -18.79 -4.43 -18.30
N LEU A 70 -18.63 -3.20 -17.80
CA LEU A 70 -17.33 -2.54 -17.71
C LEU A 70 -16.35 -3.29 -16.78
N LEU A 71 -16.84 -3.80 -15.64
CA LEU A 71 -16.04 -4.61 -14.72
C LEU A 71 -15.65 -5.97 -15.31
N ILE A 72 -16.53 -6.61 -16.09
CA ILE A 72 -16.21 -7.86 -16.81
C ILE A 72 -15.14 -7.62 -17.87
N LYS A 73 -15.18 -6.50 -18.60
CA LYS A 73 -14.12 -6.12 -19.55
C LYS A 73 -12.77 -5.93 -18.87
N ILE A 74 -12.76 -5.42 -17.63
CA ILE A 74 -11.54 -5.29 -16.82
C ILE A 74 -11.04 -6.67 -16.36
N SER A 75 -11.91 -7.61 -16.02
CA SER A 75 -11.47 -8.94 -15.55
C SER A 75 -10.96 -9.84 -16.68
N THR A 76 -11.33 -9.55 -17.93
CA THR A 76 -11.00 -10.34 -19.12
C THR A 76 -9.83 -9.79 -19.94
N GLN A 77 -9.40 -8.54 -19.70
CA GLN A 77 -8.23 -7.96 -20.35
C GLN A 77 -6.92 -8.47 -19.73
N ASP A 78 -5.98 -8.86 -20.59
CA ASP A 78 -4.63 -9.21 -20.15
C ASP A 78 -3.81 -7.94 -19.87
N PHE A 79 -3.63 -7.65 -18.58
CA PHE A 79 -2.78 -6.57 -18.09
C PHE A 79 -1.37 -7.06 -17.70
N SER A 80 -0.94 -8.22 -18.19
CA SER A 80 0.37 -8.84 -17.90
C SER A 80 1.55 -7.91 -18.18
N GLU A 81 1.55 -7.16 -19.28
CA GLU A 81 2.61 -6.19 -19.63
C GLU A 81 2.74 -5.04 -18.59
N LEU A 82 1.67 -4.71 -17.86
CA LEU A 82 1.69 -3.70 -16.77
C LEU A 82 2.00 -4.29 -15.40
N ARG A 83 1.95 -5.62 -15.27
CA ARG A 83 2.25 -6.28 -13.99
C ARG A 83 3.69 -6.04 -13.59
N GLU A 84 4.63 -5.97 -14.52
CA GLU A 84 6.05 -5.79 -14.18
C GLU A 84 6.34 -4.38 -13.63
N GLU A 85 5.76 -3.32 -14.20
CA GLU A 85 5.94 -1.96 -13.68
C GLU A 85 5.15 -1.69 -12.39
N ARG A 86 3.90 -2.19 -12.27
CA ARG A 86 3.04 -1.94 -11.10
C ARG A 86 3.23 -2.90 -9.92
N MET A 87 3.94 -4.03 -10.07
CA MET A 87 4.26 -4.93 -8.95
C MET A 87 5.05 -4.23 -7.83
N SER A 88 5.78 -3.16 -8.17
CA SER A 88 6.51 -2.35 -7.19
C SER A 88 5.59 -1.44 -6.35
N TYR A 89 4.37 -1.13 -6.80
CA TYR A 89 3.44 -0.20 -6.14
C TYR A 89 2.16 -0.85 -5.58
N ALA A 90 1.60 -1.88 -6.22
CA ALA A 90 0.27 -2.42 -5.87
C ALA A 90 0.25 -3.35 -4.62
N LEU A 91 1.41 -3.70 -4.07
CA LEU A 91 1.49 -4.44 -2.81
C LEU A 91 0.96 -3.63 -1.60
N SER A 92 0.67 -2.33 -1.72
CA SER A 92 0.29 -1.44 -0.61
C SER A 92 -1.17 -1.39 -0.20
N ASP A 93 -2.14 -1.73 -1.06
CA ASP A 93 -3.52 -1.26 -0.84
C ASP A 93 -4.61 -2.32 -0.65
N ARG A 94 -4.29 -3.62 -0.57
CA ARG A 94 -5.29 -4.69 -0.32
C ARG A 94 -5.37 -5.20 1.14
N VAL A 95 -4.84 -4.44 2.10
CA VAL A 95 -4.84 -4.79 3.53
C VAL A 95 -5.95 -4.05 4.29
N LYS A 96 -7.21 -4.09 3.81
CA LYS A 96 -8.31 -3.43 4.53
C LYS A 96 -9.49 -4.26 4.97
N ASP A 97 -9.60 -5.54 4.60
CA ASP A 97 -10.63 -6.39 5.20
C ASP A 97 -10.06 -7.73 5.67
N ASN A 98 -10.21 -7.94 6.99
CA ASN A 98 -9.95 -9.14 7.77
C ASN A 98 -8.53 -9.36 8.35
N PRO A 99 -8.25 -8.93 9.60
CA PRO A 99 -6.95 -9.11 10.27
C PRO A 99 -6.61 -10.57 10.61
N ALA A 100 -7.58 -11.49 10.58
CA ALA A 100 -7.36 -12.90 10.89
C ALA A 100 -6.78 -13.70 9.70
N LYS A 101 -7.04 -13.30 8.45
CA LYS A 101 -6.55 -14.00 7.25
C LYS A 101 -5.13 -13.63 6.82
N LEU A 102 -4.55 -12.56 7.38
CA LEU A 102 -3.16 -12.14 7.11
C LEU A 102 -2.12 -12.99 7.84
N GLN A 103 -2.53 -13.77 8.85
CA GLN A 103 -1.62 -14.60 9.62
C GLN A 103 -1.13 -15.83 8.84
N GLU A 104 -1.85 -16.28 7.82
CA GLU A 104 -1.54 -17.53 7.11
C GLU A 104 -0.46 -17.43 6.02
N LYS A 105 0.06 -16.24 5.69
CA LYS A 105 1.13 -16.13 4.67
C LYS A 105 2.10 -14.96 4.84
N MET A 106 2.19 -14.39 6.04
CA MET A 106 3.14 -13.29 6.29
C MET A 106 4.45 -13.83 6.86
N VAL A 107 5.53 -13.62 6.10
CA VAL A 107 6.88 -14.06 6.46
C VAL A 107 7.32 -13.36 7.75
N LYS A 108 7.84 -14.11 8.73
CA LYS A 108 8.27 -13.54 10.01
C LYS A 108 9.65 -12.88 9.86
N LEU A 109 9.80 -11.70 10.44
CA LEU A 109 11.12 -11.12 10.69
C LEU A 109 11.72 -11.82 11.91
N ILE A 110 12.88 -12.45 11.74
CA ILE A 110 13.61 -13.10 12.81
C ILE A 110 14.83 -12.23 13.15
N ILE A 111 14.96 -11.86 14.42
CA ILE A 111 16.09 -11.10 14.94
C ILE A 111 16.84 -12.01 15.89
N ASP A 112 18.05 -12.43 15.50
CA ASP A 112 18.95 -13.17 16.37
C ASP A 112 19.83 -12.19 17.14
N GLN A 113 19.54 -12.04 18.43
CA GLN A 113 20.28 -11.10 19.28
C GLN A 113 21.70 -11.58 19.61
N VAL A 114 21.94 -12.89 19.56
CA VAL A 114 23.23 -13.50 19.91
C VAL A 114 24.17 -13.39 18.72
N LYS A 115 23.72 -13.79 17.53
CA LYS A 115 24.50 -13.73 16.29
C LYS A 115 24.49 -12.35 15.65
N GLN A 116 23.63 -11.46 16.09
CA GLN A 116 23.39 -10.14 15.49
C GLN A 116 22.97 -10.24 14.01
N GLU A 117 22.14 -11.23 13.69
CA GLU A 117 21.67 -11.48 12.33
C GLU A 117 20.18 -11.17 12.21
N ILE A 118 19.78 -10.73 11.02
CA ILE A 118 18.41 -10.37 10.69
C ILE A 118 17.96 -11.22 9.51
N TRP A 119 16.89 -11.96 9.70
CA TRP A 119 16.33 -12.86 8.68
C TRP A 119 14.88 -12.49 8.39
N LEU A 120 14.46 -12.63 7.13
CA LEU A 120 13.06 -12.55 6.74
C LEU A 120 12.65 -13.92 6.22
N GLY A 121 12.00 -14.71 7.08
CA GLY A 121 11.82 -16.14 6.86
C GLY A 121 13.18 -16.82 6.79
N GLU A 122 13.47 -17.47 5.68
CA GLU A 122 14.75 -18.18 5.45
C GLU A 122 15.84 -17.29 4.84
N ARG A 123 15.50 -16.04 4.47
CA ARG A 123 16.44 -15.14 3.80
C ARG A 123 17.21 -14.27 4.81
N ASN A 124 18.52 -14.46 4.91
CA ASN A 124 19.39 -13.53 5.63
C ASN A 124 19.40 -12.16 4.93
N LEU A 125 19.19 -11.08 5.67
CA LEU A 125 19.17 -9.73 5.12
C LEU A 125 20.57 -9.10 5.22
N ALA A 126 21.13 -8.77 4.06
CA ALA A 126 22.35 -7.97 3.96
C ALA A 126 22.08 -6.52 4.37
N LEU A 127 22.10 -6.25 5.67
CA LEU A 127 21.94 -4.92 6.27
C LEU A 127 23.29 -4.36 6.71
N THR A 128 23.41 -3.03 6.75
CA THR A 128 24.61 -2.40 7.30
C THR A 128 24.66 -2.57 8.82
N ARG A 129 25.86 -2.48 9.41
CA ARG A 129 26.04 -2.57 10.88
C ARG A 129 25.14 -1.60 11.65
N ALA A 130 24.94 -0.38 11.13
CA ALA A 130 24.05 0.60 11.74
C ALA A 130 22.58 0.15 11.73
N GLN A 131 22.13 -0.44 10.63
CA GLN A 131 20.76 -0.94 10.48
C GLN A 131 20.49 -2.15 11.39
N VAL A 132 21.45 -3.07 11.48
CA VAL A 132 21.40 -4.19 12.44
C VAL A 132 21.30 -3.67 13.87
N LYS A 133 22.15 -2.71 14.26
CA LYS A 133 22.10 -2.08 15.60
C LYS A 133 20.75 -1.45 15.91
N ILE A 134 20.11 -0.77 14.94
CA ILE A 134 18.75 -0.22 15.12
C ILE A 134 17.76 -1.35 15.42
N LEU A 135 17.74 -2.41 14.61
CA LEU A 135 16.81 -3.52 14.80
C LEU A 135 17.05 -4.25 16.12
N LEU A 136 18.32 -4.46 16.50
CA LEU A 136 18.67 -4.98 17.81
C LEU A 136 18.17 -4.08 18.94
N ARG A 137 18.36 -2.76 18.84
CA ARG A 137 17.88 -1.80 19.84
C ARG A 137 16.37 -1.88 20.01
N LEU A 138 15.62 -1.95 18.92
CA LEU A 138 14.16 -2.12 18.98
C LEU A 138 13.75 -3.50 19.53
N SER A 139 14.54 -4.55 19.30
CA SER A 139 14.23 -5.93 19.72
C SER A 139 14.38 -6.18 21.23
N TYR A 140 15.11 -5.32 21.95
CA TYR A 140 15.13 -5.38 23.41
C TYR A 140 13.77 -4.98 24.02
N SER A 141 13.00 -4.14 23.32
CA SER A 141 11.71 -3.63 23.78
C SER A 141 10.65 -3.71 22.68
N PRO A 142 10.28 -4.91 22.19
CA PRO A 142 9.36 -5.04 21.07
C PRO A 142 7.98 -4.49 21.44
N GLY A 143 7.33 -3.79 20.50
CA GLY A 143 6.06 -3.10 20.72
C GLY A 143 6.15 -1.77 21.49
N ILE A 144 7.33 -1.39 22.00
CA ILE A 144 7.57 -0.12 22.70
C ILE A 144 8.27 0.85 21.74
N PHE A 145 7.81 2.11 21.72
CA PHE A 145 8.45 3.15 20.92
C PHE A 145 9.80 3.55 21.51
N VAL A 146 10.81 3.56 20.65
CA VAL A 146 12.16 4.05 20.94
C VAL A 146 12.37 5.36 20.17
N SER A 147 12.82 6.39 20.88
CA SER A 147 13.04 7.71 20.29
C SER A 147 14.19 7.68 19.27
N PRO A 148 14.21 8.60 18.30
CA PRO A 148 15.33 8.75 17.37
C PRO A 148 16.68 8.92 18.08
N ASP A 149 16.72 9.67 19.19
CA ASP A 149 17.95 9.92 19.96
C ASP A 149 18.50 8.63 20.60
N LEU A 150 17.63 7.76 21.10
CA LEU A 150 18.04 6.46 21.64
C LEU A 150 18.53 5.52 20.54
N LEU A 151 17.96 5.59 19.33
CA LEU A 151 18.46 4.84 18.18
C LEU A 151 19.79 5.40 17.68
N TYR A 152 19.96 6.72 17.74
CA TYR A 152 21.20 7.39 17.40
C TYR A 152 22.34 6.96 18.33
N GLY A 153 22.12 7.02 19.64
CA GLY A 153 23.08 6.55 20.64
C GLY A 153 23.45 5.08 20.47
N ALA A 154 22.52 4.22 20.03
CA ALA A 154 22.82 2.81 19.76
C ALA A 154 23.81 2.61 18.59
N ILE A 155 23.78 3.50 17.59
CA ILE A 155 24.67 3.43 16.42
C ILE A 155 26.05 3.98 16.75
N TYR A 156 26.11 5.19 17.32
CA TYR A 156 27.31 6.03 17.41
C TYR A 156 27.92 6.13 18.83
N GLY A 157 27.24 5.62 19.86
CA GLY A 157 27.64 5.79 21.26
C GLY A 157 27.57 7.25 21.73
N GLU A 158 28.34 7.61 22.75
CA GLU A 158 28.49 9.00 23.22
C GLU A 158 29.39 9.86 22.32
N SER A 159 29.99 9.26 21.27
CA SER A 159 30.88 9.99 20.37
C SER A 159 30.08 10.89 19.41
N SER A 160 30.50 12.14 19.33
CA SER A 160 29.94 13.28 18.60
C SER A 160 29.87 13.08 17.08
N GLY A 161 29.14 12.07 16.61
CA GLY A 161 28.78 11.98 15.20
C GLY A 161 27.89 13.16 14.80
N ILE A 162 27.94 13.54 13.53
CA ILE A 162 26.87 14.33 12.90
C ILE A 162 25.61 13.47 12.98
N PRO A 163 24.44 13.98 13.41
CA PRO A 163 23.20 13.25 13.42
C PRO A 163 22.94 12.60 12.04
N GLY A 164 23.30 11.33 11.91
CA GLY A 164 22.89 10.52 10.78
C GLY A 164 21.38 10.44 10.79
N ASP A 165 20.75 10.64 9.63
CA ASP A 165 19.29 10.65 9.56
C ASP A 165 18.73 9.25 9.88
N ILE A 166 18.27 9.07 11.13
CA ILE A 166 17.58 7.85 11.57
C ILE A 166 16.42 7.52 10.63
N LYS A 167 15.75 8.52 10.03
CA LYS A 167 14.67 8.28 9.06
C LYS A 167 15.20 7.59 7.81
N SER A 168 16.38 7.95 7.32
CA SER A 168 17.03 7.30 6.18
C SER A 168 17.42 5.85 6.50
N HIS A 169 17.95 5.59 7.68
CA HIS A 169 18.20 4.20 8.11
C HIS A 169 16.90 3.39 8.19
N ILE A 170 15.84 3.92 8.80
CA ILE A 170 14.53 3.27 8.88
C ILE A 170 13.93 3.05 7.50
N LYS A 171 14.05 4.01 6.58
CA LYS A 171 13.61 3.88 5.18
C LYS A 171 14.32 2.70 4.49
N ASN A 172 15.64 2.59 4.66
CA ASN A 172 16.42 1.51 4.05
C ASN A 172 16.13 0.14 4.67
N ILE A 173 15.94 0.08 6.00
CA ILE A 173 15.49 -1.15 6.67
C ILE A 173 14.13 -1.58 6.13
N ARG A 174 13.17 -0.65 6.05
CA ARG A 174 11.85 -0.93 5.50
C ARG A 174 11.92 -1.48 4.08
N LYS A 175 12.77 -0.88 3.22
CA LYS A 175 13.01 -1.38 1.86
C LYS A 175 13.51 -2.83 1.86
N ALA A 176 14.47 -3.18 2.72
CA ALA A 176 14.99 -4.54 2.81
C ALA A 176 13.94 -5.56 3.32
N LEU A 177 13.02 -5.11 4.17
CA LEU A 177 11.94 -5.91 4.73
C LEU A 177 10.70 -6.04 3.82
N GLY A 178 10.62 -5.28 2.72
CA GLY A 178 9.37 -5.12 1.97
C GLY A 178 8.28 -4.37 2.75
N ASP A 179 8.70 -3.60 3.76
CA ASP A 179 7.86 -2.73 4.57
C ASP A 179 7.79 -1.31 3.97
N SER A 180 6.81 -0.53 4.40
CA SER A 180 6.66 0.86 3.97
C SER A 180 6.09 1.73 5.10
N LYS A 181 6.11 3.06 4.91
CA LYS A 181 5.55 3.99 5.91
C LYS A 181 4.02 3.88 5.99
N GLU A 182 3.39 3.38 4.94
CA GLU A 182 1.95 3.21 4.80
C GLU A 182 1.50 1.91 5.46
N LYS A 183 2.25 0.81 5.25
CA LYS A 183 1.90 -0.51 5.79
C LYS A 183 2.38 -0.75 7.22
N GLN A 184 3.60 -0.32 7.53
CA GLN A 184 4.24 -0.48 8.83
C GLN A 184 4.16 -1.91 9.39
N LEU A 185 4.47 -2.90 8.56
CA LEU A 185 4.34 -4.32 8.88
C LEU A 185 5.31 -4.76 9.97
N TYR A 186 6.56 -4.30 9.94
CA TYR A 186 7.56 -4.70 10.94
C TYR A 186 7.97 -3.54 11.80
N ILE A 187 8.06 -2.33 11.24
CA ILE A 187 8.45 -1.12 11.96
C ILE A 187 7.33 -0.09 11.89
N GLU A 188 6.78 0.25 13.05
CA GLU A 188 5.78 1.29 13.20
C GLU A 188 6.41 2.64 13.53
N SER A 189 5.87 3.72 12.97
CA SER A 189 6.29 5.10 13.23
C SER A 189 5.23 5.83 14.06
N GLY A 190 5.59 6.19 15.28
CA GLY A 190 4.75 7.00 16.17
C GLY A 190 5.07 8.48 16.00
N ARG A 191 4.07 9.30 15.64
CA ARG A 191 4.21 10.76 15.69
C ARG A 191 4.73 11.17 17.07
N ALA A 192 5.86 11.88 17.11
CA ALA A 192 6.61 12.31 18.32
C ALA A 192 7.18 11.20 19.24
N ARG A 193 6.88 9.91 19.01
CA ARG A 193 7.32 8.80 19.87
C ARG A 193 8.53 8.03 19.32
N GLY A 194 8.75 8.08 18.01
CA GLY A 194 9.84 7.36 17.35
C GLY A 194 9.37 6.06 16.68
N TYR A 195 10.08 4.96 16.90
CA TYR A 195 9.89 3.70 16.15
C TYR A 195 9.73 2.49 17.07
N ARG A 196 8.96 1.49 16.64
CA ARG A 196 8.82 0.20 17.36
C ARG A 196 8.71 -0.98 16.43
N LEU A 197 9.05 -2.17 16.91
CA LEU A 197 8.76 -3.43 16.23
C LEU A 197 7.31 -3.88 16.48
N VAL A 198 6.64 -4.38 15.44
CA VAL A 198 5.30 -4.96 15.51
C VAL A 198 5.40 -6.39 16.05
N LYS A 199 4.98 -6.61 17.32
CA LYS A 199 5.11 -7.91 18.01
C LYS A 199 4.54 -9.09 17.22
N GLY A 200 3.40 -8.90 16.55
CA GLY A 200 2.74 -9.97 15.79
C GLY A 200 3.56 -10.49 14.61
N ASN A 201 4.59 -9.77 14.18
CA ASN A 201 5.26 -9.96 12.90
C ASN A 201 6.77 -10.27 13.06
N VAL A 202 7.26 -10.29 14.30
CA VAL A 202 8.68 -10.42 14.63
C VAL A 202 8.89 -11.54 15.65
N ASN A 203 9.83 -12.43 15.34
CA ASN A 203 10.36 -13.43 16.27
C ASN A 203 11.75 -12.97 16.72
N ILE A 204 11.99 -13.02 18.03
CA ILE A 204 13.26 -12.57 18.61
C ILE A 204 13.90 -13.77 19.27
N LEU A 205 15.03 -14.20 18.73
CA LEU A 205 15.84 -15.25 19.32
C LEU A 205 16.75 -14.60 20.36
N ARG A 206 16.61 -15.06 21.60
CA ARG A 206 17.38 -14.62 22.76
C ARG A 206 18.14 -15.83 23.31
N ALA A 207 19.29 -15.58 23.93
CA ALA A 207 20.00 -16.59 24.70
C ALA A 207 19.18 -17.03 25.92
#